data_AF-Q63LG1-F1
#
_entry.id   AF-Q63LG1-F1
#
_cell.length_a   1.000
_cell.length_b   1.000
_cell.length_c   1.000
_cell.angle_alpha   90.00
_cell.angle_beta   90.00
_cell.angle_gamma   90.00
#
_symmetry.space_group_name_H-M   'P 1'
#
loop_
_entity.id
_entity.type
_entity.pdbx_description
1 polymer ?
#
loop_
_entity_poly.entity_id
_entity_poly.type
_entity_poly.pdbx_seq_one_letter_code
_entity_poly.pdbx_strand_id
1 'polypeptide(L)' 'MENLMSQQIYAKIKKSSKYYGQTRPGARFPVHIEHQGEWEYTVHGNQNYYRLRDVNLFVVGEDGRELRIA' A
#
# COMPACT_ATOMS: atom_id res chain seq x y z
N MET A 1 -7.63 27.95 -4.95
CA MET A 1 -7.62 26.57 -5.46
C MET A 1 -7.39 25.66 -4.27
N GLU A 2 -8.41 24.91 -3.84
CA GLU A 2 -8.20 23.86 -2.86
C GLU A 2 -7.18 22.88 -3.44
N ASN A 3 -6.14 22.60 -2.67
CA ASN A 3 -5.19 21.56 -3.01
C ASN A 3 -5.94 20.23 -2.85
N LEU A 4 -6.42 19.66 -3.96
CA LEU A 4 -6.93 18.29 -4.03
C LEU A 4 -5.75 17.34 -3.82
N MET A 5 -5.16 17.34 -2.63
CA MET A 5 -4.17 16.35 -2.22
C MET A 5 -4.90 15.01 -2.22
N SER A 6 -4.59 14.15 -3.18
CA SER A 6 -5.09 12.78 -3.15
C SER A 6 -4.64 12.12 -1.85
N GLN A 7 -5.56 11.41 -1.20
CA GLN A 7 -5.24 10.71 0.04
C GLN A 7 -4.16 9.65 -0.24
N GLN A 8 -2.98 9.81 0.38
CA GLN A 8 -1.91 8.82 0.29
C GLN A 8 -2.36 7.50 0.95
N ILE A 9 -2.16 6.40 0.23
CA ILE A 9 -2.35 5.04 0.73
C ILE A 9 -1.00 4.47 1.17
N TYR A 10 -1.00 3.71 2.25
CA TYR A 10 0.16 3.00 2.76
C TYR A 10 -0.09 1.50 2.75
N ALA A 11 0.98 0.71 2.60
CA ALA A 11 0.91 -0.73 2.70
C ALA A 11 1.80 -1.28 3.81
N LYS A 12 1.40 -2.44 4.35
CA LYS A 12 2.26 -3.35 5.12
C LYS A 12 2.21 -4.73 4.48
N ILE A 13 3.36 -5.35 4.26
CA ILE A 13 3.41 -6.71 3.69
C ILE A 13 2.85 -7.72 4.70
N LYS A 14 1.90 -8.55 4.25
CA LYS A 14 1.31 -9.61 5.07
C LYS A 14 2.36 -10.69 5.34
N LYS A 15 2.35 -11.28 6.54
CA LYS A 15 3.26 -12.38 6.92
C LYS A 15 3.15 -13.60 5.99
N SER A 16 1.99 -13.80 5.37
CA SER A 16 1.72 -14.89 4.43
C SER A 16 2.19 -14.61 3.00
N SER A 17 2.64 -13.40 2.68
CA SER A 17 3.10 -13.06 1.34
C SER A 17 4.49 -13.62 1.07
N LYS A 18 4.75 -14.01 -0.18
CA LYS A 18 6.10 -14.36 -0.65
C LYS A 18 7.10 -13.20 -0.55
N TYR A 19 6.60 -11.96 -0.42
CA TYR A 19 7.42 -10.76 -0.30
C TYR A 19 7.72 -10.38 1.16
N TYR A 20 7.25 -11.17 2.13
CA TYR A 20 7.51 -10.90 3.54
C TYR A 20 9.02 -10.82 3.82
N GLY A 21 9.44 -9.80 4.57
CA GLY A 21 10.84 -9.52 4.87
C GLY A 21 11.52 -8.49 3.97
N GLN A 22 10.88 -8.05 2.88
CA GLN A 22 11.40 -6.93 2.05
C GLN A 22 11.40 -5.58 2.77
N THR A 23 10.61 -5.47 3.85
CA THR A 23 10.57 -4.30 4.73
C THR A 23 10.82 -4.76 6.17
N ARG A 24 11.19 -3.81 7.05
CA ARG A 24 11.24 -4.11 8.49
C ARG A 24 9.86 -4.62 8.97
N PRO A 25 9.80 -5.55 9.94
CA PRO A 25 8.53 -6.03 10.47
C PRO A 25 7.61 -4.89 10.91
N GLY A 26 6.38 -4.87 10.40
CA GLY A 26 5.39 -3.83 10.72
C GLY A 26 5.62 -2.47 10.06
N ALA A 27 6.67 -2.28 9.25
CA ALA A 27 6.93 -1.04 8.55
C ALA A 27 5.87 -0.76 7.49
N ARG A 28 5.44 0.50 7.44
CA ARG A 28 4.59 1.05 6.40
C ARG A 28 5.43 1.67 5.30
N PHE A 29 4.95 1.63 4.07
CA PHE A 29 5.52 2.33 2.94
C PHE A 29 4.41 2.91 2.06
N PRO A 30 4.64 4.07 1.42
CA PRO A 30 3.67 4.65 0.51
C PRO A 30 3.46 3.73 -0.70
N VAL A 31 2.22 3.65 -1.16
CA VAL A 31 1.84 2.90 -2.35
C VAL A 31 0.83 3.68 -3.18
N HIS A 32 0.74 3.34 -4.45
CA HIS A 32 -0.35 3.76 -5.34
C HIS A 32 -0.93 2.53 -6.04
N ILE A 33 -2.15 2.67 -6.55
CA ILE A 33 -2.77 1.64 -7.39
C ILE A 33 -2.37 1.92 -8.83
N GLU A 34 -1.76 0.95 -9.48
CA GLU A 34 -1.24 1.07 -10.84
C GLU A 34 -1.84 -0.01 -11.74
N HIS A 35 -2.22 0.39 -12.94
CA HIS A 35 -2.67 -0.53 -13.96
C HIS A 35 -1.48 -1.31 -14.54
N GLN A 36 -1.59 -2.63 -14.58
CA GLN A 36 -0.59 -3.55 -15.12
C GLN A 36 -1.23 -4.40 -16.23
N GLY A 37 -0.85 -4.15 -17.48
CA GLY A 37 -1.41 -4.84 -18.65
C GLY A 37 -2.80 -4.33 -19.02
N GLU A 38 -3.68 -5.21 -19.50
CA GLU A 38 -5.05 -4.86 -19.92
C GLU A 38 -6.13 -5.14 -18.86
N TRP A 39 -5.83 -5.98 -17.86
CA TRP A 39 -6.86 -6.58 -17.00
C TRP A 39 -6.55 -6.58 -15.49
N GLU A 40 -5.41 -6.04 -15.06
CA GLU A 40 -5.00 -6.09 -13.66
C GLU A 40 -4.65 -4.71 -13.11
N TYR A 41 -5.12 -4.42 -11.90
CA TYR A 41 -4.59 -3.35 -11.07
C TYR A 41 -3.74 -3.98 -9.96
N THR A 42 -2.57 -3.39 -9.75
CA THR A 42 -1.61 -3.81 -8.75
C THR A 42 -1.36 -2.70 -7.74
N VAL A 43 -0.92 -3.08 -6.54
CA VAL A 43 -0.42 -2.14 -5.55
C VAL A 43 1.07 -1.95 -5.82
N HIS A 44 1.49 -0.76 -6.20
CA HIS A 44 2.90 -0.45 -6.45
C HIS A 44 3.46 0.41 -5.32
N GLY A 45 4.60 -0.01 -4.78
CA GLY A 45 5.47 0.76 -3.90
C GLY A 45 6.67 -0.07 -3.49
N ASN A 46 7.62 0.51 -2.74
CA ASN A 46 8.83 -0.20 -2.30
C ASN A 46 9.55 -0.95 -3.46
N GLN A 47 9.59 -0.33 -4.65
CA GLN A 47 10.21 -0.87 -5.87
C GLN A 47 9.62 -2.22 -6.35
N ASN A 48 8.35 -2.51 -6.04
CA ASN A 48 7.74 -3.79 -6.38
C ASN A 48 6.22 -3.68 -6.62
N TYR A 49 5.68 -4.63 -7.38
CA TYR A 49 4.24 -4.77 -7.64
C TYR A 49 3.67 -5.90 -6.78
N TYR A 50 2.71 -5.53 -5.93
CA TYR A 50 2.04 -6.43 -5.00
C TYR A 50 0.60 -6.67 -5.45
N ARG A 51 0.09 -7.89 -5.21
CA ARG A 51 -1.35 -8.14 -5.28
C ARG A 51 -2.01 -7.68 -3.99
N LEU A 52 -3.31 -7.39 -4.02
CA LEU A 52 -4.07 -7.07 -2.78
C LEU A 52 -3.99 -8.18 -1.71
N ARG A 53 -3.80 -9.43 -2.13
CA ARG A 53 -3.60 -10.55 -1.19
C ARG A 53 -2.26 -10.51 -0.45
N ASP A 54 -1.26 -9.79 -0.97
CA ASP A 54 0.10 -9.74 -0.44
C ASP A 54 0.31 -8.64 0.62
N VAL A 55 -0.56 -7.63 0.63
CA VAL A 55 -0.44 -6.45 1.51
C VAL A 55 -1.74 -6.17 2.25
N ASN A 56 -1.64 -5.55 3.43
CA ASN A 56 -2.74 -4.80 4.02
C ASN A 56 -2.60 -3.34 3.58
N LEU A 57 -3.70 -2.66 3.26
CA LEU A 57 -3.73 -1.26 2.86
C LEU A 57 -4.30 -0.37 3.96
N PHE A 58 -3.75 0.83 4.10
CA PHE A 58 -4.12 1.77 5.14
C PHE A 58 -4.19 3.20 4.63
N VAL A 59 -5.09 3.98 5.21
CA VAL A 59 -4.97 5.45 5.31
C VAL A 59 -4.38 5.78 6.68
N VAL A 60 -3.54 6.82 6.74
CA VAL A 60 -3.01 7.35 8.00
C VAL A 60 -3.62 8.72 8.23
N GLY A 61 -4.36 8.86 9.33
CA GLY A 61 -4.94 10.15 9.74
C GLY A 61 -3.88 11.13 10.21
N GLU A 62 -4.26 12.42 10.34
CA GLU A 62 -3.36 13.47 10.85
C GLU A 62 -2.85 13.17 12.28
N ASP A 63 -3.64 12.44 13.07
CA ASP A 63 -3.30 11.95 14.40
C ASP A 63 -2.37 10.71 14.39
N GLY A 64 -1.94 10.26 13.20
CA GLY A 64 -1.07 9.11 13.00
C GLY A 64 -1.76 7.76 13.10
N ARG A 65 -3.09 7.70 13.32
CA ARG A 65 -3.82 6.44 13.40
C ARG A 65 -3.94 5.77 12.03
N GLU A 66 -3.78 4.46 12.04
CA GLU A 66 -3.91 3.62 10.84
C GLU A 66 -5.35 3.12 10.70
N LEU A 67 -5.98 3.44 9.58
CA LEU A 67 -7.30 2.94 9.19
C LEU A 67 -7.11 1.93 8.06
N ARG A 68 -7.33 0.65 8.34
CA ARG A 68 -7.20 -0.41 7.32
C ARG A 68 -8.37 -0.34 6.34
N ILE A 69 -8.05 -0.40 5.05
CA ILE A 69 -9.03 -0.34 3.95
C ILE A 69 -9.05 -1.62 3.09
N ALA A 70 -8.02 -2.48 3.18
CA ALA A 70 -7.96 -3.82 2.57
C ALA A 70 -6.94 -4.73 3.29
#